data_AF-A0AAD7SQ80-F1
#
_entry.id   AF-A0AAD7SQ80-F1
#
_cell.length_a   1.000
_cell.length_b   1.000
_cell.length_c   1.000
_cell.angle_alpha   90.00
_cell.angle_beta   90.00
_cell.angle_gamma   90.00
#
_symmetry.space_group_name_H-M   'P 1'
#
loop_
_entity.id
_entity.type
_entity.pdbx_description
1 polymer ?
#
loop_
_entity_poly.entity_id
_entity_poly.type
_entity_poly.pdbx_seq_one_letter_code
_entity_poly.pdbx_strand_id
1 'polypeptide(L)' 'MSSAGECSYTYEEYRETADWLLSRTPLRPKVAIICGSGLGGLADLLDNKTIVPYKDIPRFPQSTGQHHSQIPATFMTT' A
#
# COMPACT_ATOMS: atom_id res chain seq x y z
N MET A 1 23.41 -11.19 -17.48
CA MET A 1 22.52 -10.03 -17.65
C MET A 1 21.68 -9.94 -16.37
N SER A 2 22.36 -9.68 -15.24
CA SER A 2 22.42 -8.37 -14.54
C SER A 2 21.05 -8.01 -13.98
N SER A 3 20.79 -7.91 -12.68
CA SER A 3 21.60 -7.99 -11.47
C SER A 3 20.65 -8.39 -10.32
N ALA A 4 21.18 -9.06 -9.29
CA ALA A 4 20.46 -9.19 -8.02
C ALA A 4 20.07 -7.79 -7.51
N GLY A 5 18.82 -7.64 -7.08
CA GLY A 5 18.19 -6.35 -6.83
C GLY A 5 18.93 -5.50 -5.80
N GLU A 6 19.32 -4.30 -6.22
CA GLU A 6 19.62 -3.21 -5.31
C GLU A 6 18.32 -2.82 -4.58
N CYS A 7 18.33 -2.82 -3.25
CA CYS A 7 17.27 -2.18 -2.48
C CYS A 7 17.30 -0.67 -2.78
N SER A 8 16.42 -0.22 -3.67
CA SER A 8 16.43 1.11 -4.27
C SER A 8 15.97 2.26 -3.37
N TYR A 9 15.80 2.03 -2.07
CA TYR A 9 15.23 3.00 -1.13
C TYR A 9 16.06 3.09 0.14
N THR A 10 16.25 4.30 0.66
CA THR A 10 16.93 4.56 1.93
C THR A 10 15.96 4.42 3.12
N TYR A 11 16.52 4.27 4.32
CA TYR A 11 15.72 4.22 5.55
C TYR A 11 14.85 5.47 5.73
N GLU A 12 15.41 6.65 5.42
CA GLU A 12 14.72 7.93 5.53
C GLU A 12 13.52 8.00 4.57
N GLU A 13 13.64 7.44 3.37
CA GLU A 13 12.55 7.40 2.38
C GLU A 13 11.41 6.49 2.83
N TYR A 14 11.73 5.33 3.45
CA TYR A 14 10.72 4.47 4.06
C TYR A 14 10.02 5.18 5.24
N ARG A 15 10.79 5.88 6.09
CA ARG A 15 10.25 6.61 7.24
C ARG A 15 9.31 7.74 6.79
N GLU A 16 9.70 8.53 5.80
CA GLU A 16 8.86 9.60 5.25
C GLU A 16 7.51 9.07 4.74
N THR A 17 7.55 7.95 4.00
CA THR A 17 6.34 7.30 3.49
C THR A 17 5.46 6.77 4.63
N ALA A 18 6.08 6.18 5.66
CA ALA A 18 5.37 5.68 6.84
C ALA A 18 4.72 6.82 7.64
N ASP A 19 5.45 7.91 7.89
CA ASP A 19 4.94 9.09 8.60
C ASP A 19 3.78 9.74 7.83
N TRP A 20 3.89 9.81 6.50
CA TRP A 20 2.83 10.28 5.63
C TRP A 20 1.56 9.42 5.78
N LEU A 21 1.69 8.09 5.77
CA LEU A 21 0.57 7.17 5.99
C LEU A 21 -0.04 7.32 7.39
N LEU A 22 0.79 7.43 8.42
CA LEU A 22 0.35 7.62 9.82
C LEU A 22 -0.41 8.93 10.03
N SER A 23 -0.11 9.97 9.24
CA SER A 23 -0.81 11.26 9.28
C SER A 23 -2.23 11.21 8.68
N ARG A 24 -2.50 10.23 7.80
CA ARG A 24 -3.78 10.10 7.08
C ARG A 24 -4.79 9.23 7.81
N THR A 25 -4.38 8.50 8.84
CA THR A 25 -5.27 7.60 9.56
C THR A 25 -4.89 7.48 11.03
N PRO A 26 -5.88 7.50 11.96
CA PRO A 26 -5.62 7.18 13.36
C PRO A 26 -5.34 5.67 13.56
N LEU A 27 -5.59 4.84 12.55
CA LEU A 27 -5.44 3.40 12.62
C LEU A 27 -3.97 2.98 12.84
N ARG A 28 -3.77 1.95 13.66
CA ARG A 28 -2.46 1.34 13.94
C ARG A 28 -2.54 -0.17 13.69
N PRO A 29 -2.61 -0.59 12.41
CA PRO A 29 -2.72 -2.01 12.06
C PRO A 29 -1.52 -2.80 12.57
N LYS A 30 -1.80 -3.98 13.14
CA LYS A 30 -0.77 -4.98 13.47
C LYS A 30 -0.54 -5.98 12.35
N VAL A 31 -1.50 -6.08 11.43
CA VAL A 31 -1.52 -7.02 10.32
C VAL A 31 -1.79 -6.25 9.04
N ALA A 32 -1.03 -6.57 7.99
CA ALA A 32 -1.25 -6.10 6.64
C ALA A 32 -1.62 -7.28 5.73
N ILE A 33 -2.60 -7.08 4.85
CA ILE A 33 -3.02 -8.08 3.88
C ILE A 33 -2.78 -7.53 2.47
N ILE A 34 -2.01 -8.25 1.66
CA ILE A 34 -1.83 -7.96 0.24
C ILE A 34 -2.85 -8.79 -0.53
N CYS A 35 -3.81 -8.11 -1.15
CA CYS A 35 -4.85 -8.78 -1.93
C CYS A 35 -4.33 -9.04 -3.36
N GLY A 36 -4.18 -10.32 -3.72
CA GLY A 36 -3.90 -10.74 -5.10
C GLY A 36 -5.14 -10.69 -6.00
N SER A 37 -5.01 -11.18 -7.24
CA SER A 37 -6.16 -11.27 -8.16
C SER A 37 -7.27 -12.15 -7.57
N GLY A 38 -8.51 -11.66 -7.59
CA GLY A 38 -9.68 -12.38 -7.07
C GLY A 38 -10.02 -12.10 -5.59
N LEU A 39 -9.16 -11.37 -4.86
CA LEU A 39 -9.41 -10.98 -3.46
C LEU A 39 -9.89 -9.53 -3.30
N GLY A 40 -10.26 -8.85 -4.39
CA GLY A 40 -10.69 -7.44 -4.34
C GLY A 40 -11.88 -7.20 -3.41
N GLY A 41 -12.84 -8.12 -3.37
CA GLY A 41 -14.02 -8.01 -2.50
C GLY A 41 -13.72 -8.11 -1.01
N LEU A 42 -12.54 -8.59 -0.59
CA LEU A 42 -12.16 -8.63 0.82
C LEU A 42 -12.05 -7.21 1.41
N ALA A 43 -11.53 -6.27 0.63
CA ALA A 43 -11.43 -4.87 1.04
C ALA A 43 -12.80 -4.18 1.17
N ASP A 44 -13.82 -4.69 0.47
CA ASP A 44 -15.18 -4.17 0.51
C ASP A 44 -15.95 -4.58 1.77
N LEU A 45 -15.58 -5.71 2.36
CA LEU A 45 -16.16 -6.21 3.62
C LEU A 45 -15.62 -5.51 4.87
N LEU A 46 -14.67 -4.58 4.73
CA LEU A 46 -14.06 -3.89 5.85
C LEU A 46 -14.88 -2.68 6.29
N ASP A 47 -15.23 -2.66 7.58
CA ASP A 47 -15.83 -1.51 8.24
C ASP A 47 -14.76 -0.48 8.65
N ASN A 48 -15.15 0.79 8.75
CA ASN A 48 -14.31 1.91 9.22
C ASN A 48 -12.95 2.03 8.49
N LYS A 49 -12.92 1.73 7.18
CA LYS A 49 -11.70 1.74 6.37
C LYS A 49 -11.24 3.14 5.99
N THR A 50 -9.92 3.35 6.00
CA THR A 50 -9.28 4.51 5.35
C THR A 50 -8.72 4.05 4.01
N ILE A 51 -9.21 4.65 2.92
CA ILE A 51 -8.76 4.34 1.56
C ILE A 51 -7.67 5.34 1.16
N VAL A 52 -6.50 4.83 0.79
CA VAL A 52 -5.38 5.65 0.32
C VAL A 52 -5.00 5.22 -1.10
N PRO A 53 -5.22 6.08 -2.12
CA PRO A 53 -4.81 5.76 -3.49
C PRO A 53 -3.28 5.67 -3.60
N TYR A 54 -2.76 4.64 -4.28
CA TYR A 54 -1.30 4.46 -4.45
C TYR A 54 -0.58 5.64 -5.09
N LYS A 55 -1.24 6.33 -6.02
CA LYS A 55 -0.71 7.51 -6.69
C LYS A 55 -0.40 8.68 -5.73
N ASP A 56 -1.07 8.70 -4.59
CA ASP A 56 -0.94 9.77 -3.60
C ASP A 56 0.12 9.42 -2.53
N ILE A 57 0.52 8.15 -2.44
CA ILE A 57 1.55 7.69 -1.50
C ILE A 57 2.93 8.09 -2.05
N PRO A 58 3.72 8.89 -1.32
CA PRO A 58 5.06 9.27 -1.74
C PRO A 58 5.92 8.03 -2.05
N ARG A 59 6.71 8.09 -3.13
CA ARG A 59 7.66 7.05 -3.55
C ARG A 59 7.06 5.67 -3.85
N PHE A 60 5.75 5.52 -3.77
CA PHE A 60 5.08 4.26 -4.03
C PHE A 60 5.06 3.98 -5.54
N PRO A 61 5.38 2.74 -5.96
CA PRO A 61 5.40 2.41 -7.38
C PRO A 61 4.00 2.58 -7.98
N GLN A 62 3.91 3.35 -9.06
CA GLN A 62 2.68 3.43 -9.84
C GLN A 62 2.54 2.17 -10.68
N SER A 63 1.46 1.41 -10.47
CA SER A 63 1.16 0.24 -11.28
C SER A 63 0.69 0.69 -12.66
N THR A 64 1.63 0.80 -13.60
CA THR A 64 1.33 0.93 -15.04
C THR A 64 1.20 -0.46 -15.65
N GLY A 65 0.21 -1.24 -15.21
CA GLY A 65 -0.10 -2.56 -15.76
C GLY A 65 -1.52 -2.57 -16.30
N GLN A 66 -1.67 -2.66 -17.63
CA GLN A 66 -2.96 -2.57 -18.34
C GLN A 66 -3.96 -3.71 -18.02
N HIS A 67 -3.73 -4.55 -17.00
CA HIS A 67 -4.51 -5.77 -16.75
C HIS A 67 -4.76 -6.14 -15.28
N HIS A 68 -4.40 -5.30 -14.30
CA HIS A 68 -4.74 -5.58 -12.91
C HIS A 68 -5.45 -4.38 -12.29
N SER A 69 -6.70 -4.61 -11.86
CA SER A 69 -7.50 -3.65 -11.11
C SER A 69 -6.65 -3.02 -10.01
N GLN A 70 -6.59 -1.69 -10.01
CA GLN A 70 -5.92 -0.90 -8.98
C GLN A 70 -6.56 -1.23 -7.63
N ILE A 71 -5.95 -2.12 -6.86
CA ILE A 71 -6.37 -2.35 -5.48
C ILE A 71 -5.74 -1.22 -4.66
N PRO A 72 -6.52 -0.27 -4.11
CA PRO A 72 -5.97 0.72 -3.19
C PRO A 72 -5.40 0.02 -1.95
N ALA A 73 -4.33 0.56 -1.35
CA ALA A 73 -3.89 0.10 -0.03
C ALA A 73 -5.06 0.32 0.91
N THR A 74 -5.68 -0.77 1.32
CA THR A 74 -6.73 -0.75 2.31
C THR A 74 -6.07 -1.17 3.61
N PHE A 75 -5.78 -0.19 4.45
CA PHE A 75 -5.20 -0.44 5.77
C PHE A 75 -6.31 -0.99 6.68
N MET A 76 -6.15 -2.22 7.17
CA MET A 76 -7.16 -2.96 7.94
C MET A 76 -7.14 -2.63 9.43
N THR A 77 -8.25 -2.95 10.13
CA THR A 77 -8.27 -3.12 11.59
C THR A 77 -8.84 -4.48 11.96
N THR A 78 -8.43 -4.98 13.14
CA THR A 78 -9.29 -5.66 14.11
C THR A 78 -9.34 -4.79 15.35
#